data_AF-A0A952HWF1-F1
#
_entry.id   AF-A0A952HWF1-F1
#
_cell.length_a   1.000
_cell.length_b   1.000
_cell.length_c   1.000
_cell.angle_alpha   90.00
_cell.angle_beta   90.00
_cell.angle_gamma   90.00
#
_symmetry.space_group_name_H-M   'P 1'
#
loop_
_entity.id
_entity.type
_entity.pdbx_description
1 polymer ?
#
loop_
_entity_poly.entity_id
_entity_poly.type
_entity_poly.pdbx_seq_one_letter_code
_entity_poly.pdbx_strand_id
1 'polypeptide(L)'
;MENAGNIFYYEGSVSGKCESEALIAHEIAHQWFGDSASEEEWDHVWLSEGFATYFTHLYFEFTYGRDKMMERMQDDKQKILEYNESNSNPIV
;
A
#
# COMPACT_ATOMS: atom_id res chain seq x y z
N MET A 1 6.47 -3.98 -8.12
CA MET A 1 7.07 -5.28 -7.75
C MET A 1 8.30 -4.99 -6.94
N GLU A 2 8.21 -5.39 -5.69
CA GLU A 2 8.91 -4.87 -4.53
C GLU A 2 10.26 -5.55 -4.25
N ASN A 3 10.86 -6.19 -5.26
CA ASN A 3 12.08 -6.97 -5.07
C ASN A 3 13.14 -6.23 -4.23
N ALA A 4 13.57 -6.87 -3.13
CA ALA A 4 14.56 -6.33 -2.21
C ALA A 4 15.77 -5.70 -2.92
N GLY A 5 15.97 -4.40 -2.70
CA GLY A 5 17.07 -3.61 -3.26
C GLY A 5 16.99 -3.31 -4.76
N ASN A 6 15.94 -3.75 -5.48
CA ASN A 6 15.73 -3.47 -6.89
C ASN A 6 14.25 -3.47 -7.28
N ILE A 7 13.50 -2.46 -6.83
CA ILE A 7 12.06 -2.33 -7.11
C ILE A 7 11.83 -2.07 -8.61
N PHE A 8 10.92 -2.84 -9.21
CA PHE A 8 10.52 -2.69 -10.61
C PHE A 8 9.20 -1.93 -10.72
N TYR A 9 9.22 -0.88 -11.53
CA TYR A 9 8.04 -0.07 -11.87
C TYR A 9 7.70 -0.20 -13.34
N TYR A 10 6.42 -0.01 -13.67
CA TYR A 10 6.00 0.23 -15.05
C TYR A 10 6.59 1.56 -15.54
N GLU A 11 7.05 1.62 -16.80
CA GLU A 11 7.74 2.79 -17.35
C GLU A 11 6.93 4.09 -17.20
N GLY A 12 5.60 4.01 -17.36
CA GLY A 12 4.70 5.16 -17.19
C GLY A 12 4.54 5.66 -15.76
N SER A 13 4.98 4.90 -14.75
CA SER A 13 4.87 5.28 -13.34
C SER A 13 5.96 6.28 -12.91
N VAL A 14 7.10 6.32 -13.60
CA VAL A 14 8.22 7.23 -13.27
C VAL A 14 8.26 8.36 -14.29
N SER A 15 7.24 9.22 -14.25
CA SER A 15 7.06 10.32 -15.21
C SER A 15 7.83 11.60 -14.88
N GLY A 16 8.46 11.68 -13.69
CA GLY A 16 9.10 12.89 -13.18
C GLY A 16 8.11 13.98 -12.72
N LYS A 17 6.80 13.73 -12.77
CA LYS A 17 5.73 14.67 -12.38
C LYS A 17 5.17 14.44 -10.98
N CYS A 18 5.75 13.52 -10.22
CA CYS A 18 5.28 13.17 -8.87
C CYS A 18 3.85 12.57 -8.85
N GLU A 19 3.42 11.91 -9.93
CA GLU A 19 2.05 11.37 -10.06
C GLU A 19 1.87 9.99 -9.41
N SER A 20 2.97 9.28 -9.13
CA SER A 20 2.97 7.89 -8.62
C SER A 20 3.56 7.78 -7.21
N GLU A 21 3.53 8.84 -6.42
CA GLU A 21 4.09 8.85 -5.05
C GLU A 21 3.54 7.72 -4.17
N ALA A 22 2.23 7.46 -4.25
CA ALA A 22 1.60 6.39 -3.47
C ALA A 22 2.16 5.00 -3.84
N LEU A 23 2.33 4.74 -5.14
CA LEU A 23 2.95 3.49 -5.61
C LEU A 23 4.40 3.40 -5.14
N ILE A 24 5.18 4.48 -5.26
CA ILE A 24 6.58 4.47 -4.82
C ILE A 24 6.68 4.23 -3.32
N ALA A 25 5.86 4.90 -2.51
CA ALA A 25 5.84 4.73 -1.06
C ALA A 25 5.44 3.30 -0.65
N HIS A 26 4.45 2.70 -1.32
CA HIS A 26 3.99 1.33 -1.09
C HIS A 26 5.12 0.32 -1.31
N GLU A 27 5.78 0.39 -2.46
CA GLU A 27 6.84 -0.55 -2.83
C GLU A 27 8.11 -0.36 -1.97
N ILE A 28 8.39 0.86 -1.51
CA ILE A 28 9.47 1.11 -0.54
C ILE A 28 9.13 0.53 0.83
N ALA A 29 7.87 0.61 1.27
CA ALA A 29 7.46 0.04 2.56
C ALA A 29 7.65 -1.49 2.58
N HIS A 30 7.50 -2.16 1.44
CA HIS A 30 7.75 -3.58 1.32
C HIS A 30 9.19 -4.02 1.64
N GLN A 31 10.17 -3.11 1.55
CA GLN A 31 11.56 -3.39 1.96
C GLN A 31 11.65 -3.78 3.44
N TRP A 32 10.68 -3.36 4.27
CA TRP A 32 10.51 -3.84 5.65
C TRP A 32 9.46 -4.95 5.75
N PHE A 33 8.29 -4.77 5.15
CA PHE A 33 7.13 -5.68 5.28
C PHE A 33 6.87 -6.44 3.98
N GLY A 34 7.33 -7.69 3.90
CA GLY A 34 7.35 -8.48 2.67
C GLY A 34 8.76 -8.97 2.34
N ASP A 35 9.76 -8.09 2.45
CA ASP A 35 11.17 -8.46 2.22
C ASP A 35 11.91 -8.82 3.52
N SER A 36 12.01 -7.88 4.48
CA SER A 36 12.77 -8.11 5.72
C SER A 36 12.00 -8.93 6.76
N ALA A 37 10.69 -8.72 6.84
CA ALA A 37 9.76 -9.50 7.63
C ALA A 37 8.65 -9.99 6.70
N SER A 38 8.76 -11.24 6.26
CA SER A 38 7.83 -11.89 5.33
C SER A 38 6.82 -12.74 6.08
N GLU A 39 5.63 -12.88 5.52
CA GLU A 39 4.62 -13.83 5.97
C GLU A 39 5.08 -15.28 5.83
N GLU A 40 4.64 -16.14 6.74
CA GLU A 40 4.99 -17.57 6.72
C GLU A 40 4.21 -18.33 5.62
N GLU A 41 2.95 -17.95 5.40
CA GLU A 41 2.04 -18.56 4.43
C GLU A 41 1.28 -17.47 3.68
N TRP A 42 0.85 -17.79 2.45
CA TRP A 42 0.07 -16.87 1.60
C TRP A 42 -1.27 -16.45 2.22
N ASP A 43 -1.79 -17.26 3.13
CA ASP A 43 -2.98 -16.93 3.91
C ASP A 43 -2.77 -15.73 4.87
N HIS A 44 -1.54 -15.21 4.91
CA HIS A 44 -1.15 -14.04 5.68
C HIS A 44 -0.57 -12.93 4.80
N VAL A 45 -0.79 -12.95 3.49
CA VAL A 45 -0.32 -11.91 2.55
C VAL A 45 -0.75 -10.49 2.94
N TRP A 46 -1.86 -10.37 3.67
CA TRP A 46 -2.33 -9.10 4.23
C TRP A 46 -1.29 -8.44 5.18
N LEU A 47 -0.38 -9.21 5.79
CA LEU A 47 0.72 -8.68 6.60
C LEU A 47 1.71 -7.87 5.76
N SER A 48 1.91 -8.22 4.49
CA SER A 48 2.80 -7.48 3.61
C SER A 48 2.05 -6.32 2.95
N GLU A 49 0.98 -6.62 2.23
CA GLU A 49 0.22 -5.62 1.46
C GLU A 49 -0.52 -4.61 2.35
N GLY A 50 -1.05 -5.07 3.49
CA GLY A 50 -1.76 -4.22 4.44
C GLY A 50 -0.82 -3.23 5.14
N PHE A 51 0.37 -3.68 5.53
CA PHE A 51 1.38 -2.78 6.12
C PHE A 51 1.94 -1.81 5.08
N ALA A 52 2.23 -2.25 3.86
CA ALA A 52 2.66 -1.36 2.79
C ALA A 52 1.62 -0.28 2.47
N THR A 53 0.34 -0.65 2.44
CA THR A 53 -0.78 0.30 2.31
C THR A 53 -0.83 1.29 3.48
N TYR A 54 -0.71 0.81 4.73
CA TYR A 54 -0.72 1.67 5.90
C TYR A 54 0.47 2.64 5.95
N PHE A 55 1.68 2.17 5.63
CA PHE A 55 2.87 3.01 5.55
C PHE A 55 2.79 4.04 4.44
N THR A 56 2.10 3.73 3.33
CA THR A 56 1.75 4.73 2.31
C THR A 56 0.94 5.86 2.94
N HIS A 57 -0.07 5.55 3.76
CA HIS A 57 -0.84 6.60 4.45
C HIS A 57 0.00 7.41 5.45
N LEU A 58 0.95 6.78 6.15
CA LEU A 58 1.89 7.49 7.02
C LEU A 58 2.81 8.44 6.23
N TYR A 59 3.27 8.03 5.04
CA TYR A 59 4.01 8.92 4.14
C TYR A 59 3.17 10.15 3.75
N PHE A 60 1.89 9.96 3.42
CA PHE A 60 0.99 11.08 3.11
C PHE A 60 0.68 11.94 4.34
N GLU A 61 0.54 11.36 5.55
CA GLU A 61 0.41 12.12 6.80
C GLU A 61 1.63 13.02 7.02
N PHE A 62 2.83 12.46 6.86
CA PHE A 62 4.08 13.19 7.05
C PHE A 62 4.26 14.31 6.02
N THR A 63 3.93 14.05 4.76
CA THR A 63 4.18 14.96 3.64
C THR A 63 3.11 16.06 3.51
N TYR A 64 1.84 15.69 3.72
CA TYR A 64 0.68 16.54 3.42
C TYR A 64 -0.22 16.81 4.63
N GLY A 65 0.11 16.25 5.79
CA GLY A 65 -0.63 16.44 7.03
C GLY A 65 -1.73 15.40 7.26
N ARG A 66 -2.24 15.41 8.50
CA ARG A 66 -3.21 14.43 9.00
C ARG A 66 -4.52 14.41 8.23
N ASP A 67 -4.99 15.56 7.75
CA ASP A 67 -6.23 15.64 6.97
C ASP A 67 -6.12 14.81 5.68
N LYS A 68 -4.95 14.79 5.04
CA LYS A 68 -4.73 13.98 3.84
C LYS A 68 -4.74 12.49 4.14
N MET A 69 -4.14 12.07 5.26
CA MET A 69 -4.23 10.68 5.72
C MET A 69 -5.69 10.28 5.97
N MET A 70 -6.45 11.13 6.65
CA MET A 70 -7.85 10.86 6.97
C MET A 70 -8.71 10.75 5.71
N GLU A 71 -8.51 11.62 4.72
CA GLU A 71 -9.17 11.52 3.41
C GLU A 71 -8.92 10.15 2.77
N ARG A 72 -7.65 9.75 2.65
CA ARG A 72 -7.27 8.46 2.04
C ARG A 72 -7.82 7.26 2.80
N MET A 73 -7.82 7.30 4.15
CA MET A 73 -8.41 6.24 4.96
C MET A 73 -9.93 6.12 4.77
N GLN A 74 -10.65 7.23 4.56
CA GLN A 74 -12.08 7.17 4.23
C GLN A 74 -12.30 6.57 2.85
N ASP A 75 -11.49 6.94 1.85
CA ASP A 75 -11.58 6.38 0.51
C ASP A 75 -11.38 4.86 0.51
N ASP A 76 -10.36 4.37 1.23
CA ASP A 76 -10.09 2.93 1.31
C ASP A 76 -11.17 2.19 2.09
N LYS A 77 -11.68 2.77 3.19
CA LYS A 77 -12.83 2.21 3.91
C LYS A 77 -14.04 2.06 2.98
N GLN A 78 -14.34 3.08 2.18
CA GLN A 78 -15.48 3.04 1.27
C GLN A 78 -15.33 1.92 0.23
N LYS A 79 -14.14 1.80 -0.40
CA LYS A 79 -13.85 0.71 -1.35
C LYS A 79 -14.01 -0.68 -0.71
N ILE A 80 -13.54 -0.86 0.52
CA ILE A 80 -13.65 -2.13 1.24
C ILE A 80 -15.12 -2.47 1.51
N LEU A 81 -15.92 -1.50 1.96
CA LEU A 81 -17.35 -1.72 2.22
C LEU A 81 -18.09 -2.09 0.92
N GLU A 82 -17.85 -1.36 -0.17
CA GLU A 82 -18.43 -1.65 -1.49
C GLU A 82 -18.03 -3.05 -2.00
N TYR A 83 -16.76 -3.43 -1.83
CA TYR A 83 -16.30 -4.77 -2.21
C TYR A 83 -17.01 -5.85 -1.38
N ASN A 84 -17.14 -5.64 -0.07
CA ASN A 84 -17.74 -6.58 0.87
C ASN A 84 -19.24 -6.81 0.62
N GLU A 85 -19.96 -5.83 0.09
CA GLU A 85 -21.36 -5.98 -0.32
C GLU A 85 -21.54 -7.07 -1.38
N SER A 86 -20.55 -7.24 -2.27
CA SER A 86 -20.57 -8.25 -3.32
C SER A 86 -19.78 -9.51 -2.98
N ASN A 87 -18.81 -9.42 -2.06
CA ASN A 87 -17.89 -10.50 -1.72
C ASN A 87 -17.65 -10.52 -0.21
N SER A 88 -18.34 -11.38 0.52
CA SER A 88 -18.18 -11.51 1.98
C SER A 88 -17.07 -12.48 2.39
N ASN A 89 -16.00 -12.55 1.60
CA ASN A 89 -14.85 -13.36 1.93
C ASN A 89 -14.10 -12.70 3.11
N PRO A 90 -13.55 -13.50 4.04
CA PRO A 90 -12.58 -12.97 5.00
C PRO A 90 -11.38 -12.33 4.28
N ILE A 91 -10.58 -11.55 5.01
CA ILE A 91 -9.37 -10.88 4.49
C ILE A 91 -8.42 -11.89 3.83
N VAL A 92 -8.46 -13.13 4.32
CA VAL A 92 -8.01 -14.35 3.66
C VAL A 92 -8.99 -15.46 3.98
#